data_AF-H6MRH0-F1
#
_entry.id   AF-H6MRH0-F1
#
_cell.length_a   1.000
_cell.length_b   1.000
_cell.length_c   1.000
_cell.angle_alpha   90.00
_cell.angle_beta   90.00
_cell.angle_gamma   90.00
#
_symmetry.space_group_name_H-M   'P 1'
#
loop_
_entity.id
_entity.type
_entity.pdbx_description
1 polymer ?
#
loop_
_entity_poly.entity_id
_entity_poly.type
_entity_poly.pdbx_seq_one_letter_code
_entity_poly.pdbx_strand_id
1 'polypeptide(L)'
;MTRLRWASTAALAVSVTLLTACTGPSTPQPTSPSSTSATSSTAIRPVSSSAPIPPVSAAARQVGLVDVRSVVPSAIVDLRYATPHNFVGIQLYPTGARCLVHESLADGLRTAAAALRTSGDTLVFWDCYRPHSVQQTMFEKVPDPAWVAAPGPYSRSHESGRSVDVTLATHQPGCPVDRRITNQCLVDMGTDFDSFTPQATAFATEGVPVAAQRNRARLRAAMSAGGLSVYSGEWWHFDGAGADVARPIIDVPVT
;
A
#
# COMPACT_ATOMS: atom_id res chain seq x y z
N MET A 1 -39.87 47.12 12.09
CA MET A 1 -39.93 47.85 10.82
C MET A 1 -39.15 47.07 9.78
N THR A 2 -39.82 46.82 8.67
CA THR A 2 -39.60 45.77 7.68
C THR A 2 -38.63 46.24 6.60
N ARG A 3 -37.81 45.33 6.04
CA ARG A 3 -37.78 45.01 4.59
C ARG A 3 -36.64 44.02 4.26
N LEU A 4 -37.05 42.77 4.06
CA LEU A 4 -36.39 41.73 3.27
C LEU A 4 -36.07 42.28 1.86
N ARG A 5 -34.86 42.02 1.35
CA ARG A 5 -34.52 42.18 -0.08
C ARG A 5 -34.63 40.83 -0.77
N TRP A 6 -35.38 40.83 -1.87
CA TRP A 6 -35.70 39.67 -2.69
C TRP A 6 -34.58 39.29 -3.65
N ALA A 7 -34.54 38.00 -3.96
CA ALA A 7 -33.72 37.35 -4.96
C ALA A 7 -34.07 37.80 -6.40
N SER A 8 -33.11 37.70 -7.31
CA SER A 8 -33.36 37.69 -8.75
C SER A 8 -32.52 36.57 -9.35
N THR A 9 -33.18 35.44 -9.61
CA THR A 9 -32.70 34.31 -10.39
C THR A 9 -32.93 34.62 -11.87
N ALA A 10 -31.85 34.70 -12.66
CA ALA A 10 -31.92 34.75 -14.11
C ALA A 10 -31.96 33.32 -14.65
N ALA A 11 -33.11 32.91 -15.20
CA ALA A 11 -33.26 31.68 -15.96
C ALA A 11 -32.90 31.97 -17.43
N LEU A 12 -31.82 31.36 -17.94
CA LEU A 12 -31.53 31.35 -19.37
C LEU A 12 -32.34 30.23 -20.05
N ALA A 13 -33.06 30.61 -21.09
CA ALA A 13 -33.89 29.75 -21.90
C ALA A 13 -33.05 28.76 -22.74
N VAL A 14 -33.51 27.51 -22.76
CA VAL A 14 -33.04 26.43 -23.63
C VAL A 14 -33.69 26.61 -25.00
N SER A 15 -32.88 26.83 -26.05
CA SER A 15 -33.34 26.74 -27.43
C SER A 15 -33.11 25.33 -27.96
N VAL A 16 -34.21 24.59 -28.15
CA VAL A 16 -34.25 23.31 -28.86
C VAL A 16 -34.42 23.61 -30.34
N THR A 17 -33.41 23.33 -31.15
CA THR A 17 -33.51 23.40 -32.61
C THR A 17 -33.86 22.01 -33.15
N LEU A 18 -35.09 21.83 -33.61
CA LEU A 18 -35.50 20.66 -34.39
C LEU A 18 -34.85 20.75 -35.78
N LEU A 19 -33.97 19.81 -36.09
CA LEU A 19 -33.53 19.54 -37.46
C LEU A 19 -34.39 18.42 -38.04
N THR A 20 -35.16 18.82 -39.04
CA THR A 20 -36.04 18.03 -39.90
C THR A 20 -35.27 16.97 -40.68
N ALA A 21 -35.83 15.75 -40.67
CA ALA A 21 -35.36 14.62 -41.46
C ALA A 21 -35.70 14.83 -42.95
N CYS A 22 -34.71 14.64 -43.82
CA CYS A 22 -34.91 14.48 -45.26
C CYS A 22 -34.75 13.00 -45.61
N THR A 23 -35.85 12.39 -46.06
CA THR A 23 -35.92 11.07 -46.67
C THR A 23 -35.49 11.16 -48.14
N GLY A 24 -34.48 10.38 -48.52
CA GLY A 24 -34.04 10.20 -49.92
C GLY A 24 -34.28 8.76 -50.39
N PRO A 25 -34.52 8.52 -51.69
CA PRO A 25 -35.02 7.26 -52.20
C PRO A 25 -33.93 6.19 -52.38
N SER A 26 -34.32 4.96 -52.07
CA SER A 26 -33.55 3.72 -52.20
C SER A 26 -33.34 3.33 -53.66
N THR A 27 -32.09 3.00 -54.02
CA THR A 27 -31.74 2.34 -55.29
C THR A 27 -31.00 1.03 -54.97
N PRO A 28 -31.31 -0.11 -55.61
CA PRO A 28 -30.75 -1.41 -55.23
C PRO A 28 -29.50 -1.83 -56.05
N GLN A 29 -28.83 -2.88 -55.52
CA GLN A 29 -27.78 -3.77 -56.08
C GLN A 29 -26.30 -3.32 -56.00
N PRO A 30 -25.32 -4.27 -56.03
CA PRO A 30 -25.43 -5.72 -56.18
C PRO A 30 -24.79 -6.56 -55.04
N THR A 31 -25.28 -7.80 -54.91
CA THR A 31 -24.69 -8.86 -54.10
C THR A 31 -23.30 -9.25 -54.65
N SER A 32 -22.31 -9.28 -53.77
CA SER A 32 -21.00 -9.89 -54.03
C SER A 32 -20.71 -10.97 -52.99
N PRO A 33 -19.99 -12.04 -53.37
CA PRO A 33 -20.00 -13.31 -52.67
C PRO A 33 -19.22 -13.28 -51.37
N SER A 34 -19.72 -14.05 -50.40
CA SER A 34 -19.11 -14.33 -49.12
C SER A 34 -17.74 -15.00 -49.30
N SER A 35 -16.67 -14.28 -49.02
CA SER A 35 -15.36 -14.86 -48.71
C SER A 35 -15.27 -15.06 -47.19
N THR A 36 -15.55 -16.29 -46.75
CA THR A 36 -15.29 -16.77 -45.39
C THR A 36 -13.79 -16.85 -45.15
N SER A 37 -13.19 -15.74 -44.72
CA SER A 37 -11.89 -15.76 -44.06
C SER A 37 -12.11 -16.26 -42.64
N ALA A 38 -11.78 -17.54 -42.40
CA ALA A 38 -11.68 -18.08 -41.06
C ALA A 38 -10.54 -17.37 -40.31
N THR A 39 -10.88 -16.33 -39.56
CA THR A 39 -9.98 -15.76 -38.56
C THR A 39 -9.86 -16.78 -37.43
N SER A 40 -8.76 -17.53 -37.42
CA SER A 40 -8.32 -18.29 -36.26
C SER A 40 -8.12 -17.30 -35.11
N SER A 41 -9.13 -17.19 -34.25
CA SER A 41 -9.04 -16.51 -32.97
C SER A 41 -8.15 -17.35 -32.07
N THR A 42 -6.84 -17.13 -32.17
CA THR A 42 -5.90 -17.61 -31.17
C THR A 42 -6.20 -16.85 -29.89
N ALA A 43 -6.98 -17.48 -29.01
CA ALA A 43 -7.16 -17.00 -27.66
C ALA A 43 -5.79 -16.90 -26.99
N ILE A 44 -5.26 -15.69 -26.87
CA ILE A 44 -4.07 -15.40 -26.07
C ILE A 44 -4.50 -15.65 -24.62
N ARG A 45 -4.18 -16.84 -24.09
CA ARG A 45 -4.25 -17.09 -22.65
C ARG A 45 -3.32 -16.07 -21.97
N PRO A 46 -3.79 -15.28 -21.00
CA PRO A 46 -2.89 -14.47 -20.22
C PRO A 46 -2.04 -15.43 -19.37
N VAL A 47 -0.77 -15.55 -19.72
CA VAL A 47 0.20 -16.28 -18.90
C VAL A 47 0.67 -15.33 -17.81
N SER A 48 -0.15 -15.16 -16.77
CA SER A 48 0.32 -14.57 -15.51
C SER A 48 1.01 -15.66 -14.69
N SER A 49 2.21 -16.07 -15.11
CA SER A 49 3.08 -16.89 -14.27
C SER A 49 4.11 -16.00 -13.61
N SER A 50 3.76 -15.40 -12.47
CA SER A 50 4.79 -14.90 -11.56
C SER A 50 5.66 -16.09 -11.17
N ALA A 51 6.98 -15.98 -11.37
CA ALA A 51 7.92 -17.01 -10.92
C ALA A 51 7.67 -17.34 -9.43
N PRO A 52 7.81 -18.61 -9.01
CA PRO A 52 7.59 -18.99 -7.63
C PRO A 52 8.53 -18.22 -6.70
N ILE A 53 8.00 -17.74 -5.58
CA ILE A 53 8.79 -17.01 -4.57
C ILE A 53 9.85 -17.98 -4.01
N PRO A 54 11.15 -17.65 -4.09
CA PRO A 54 12.20 -18.51 -3.56
C PRO A 54 12.02 -18.75 -2.06
N PRO A 55 12.45 -19.90 -1.51
CA PRO A 55 12.44 -20.09 -0.07
C PRO A 55 13.33 -19.05 0.63
N VAL A 56 13.01 -18.72 1.88
CA VAL A 56 13.87 -17.92 2.77
C VAL A 56 15.01 -18.78 3.31
N SER A 57 16.06 -18.15 3.84
CA SER A 57 17.23 -18.84 4.41
C SER A 57 16.83 -19.85 5.51
N ALA A 58 17.66 -20.87 5.74
CA ALA A 58 17.40 -21.85 6.80
C ALA A 58 17.32 -21.18 8.19
N ALA A 59 18.17 -20.18 8.44
CA ALA A 59 18.15 -19.40 9.67
C ALA A 59 16.84 -18.62 9.84
N ALA A 60 16.36 -17.94 8.79
CA ALA A 60 15.07 -17.25 8.81
C ALA A 60 13.90 -18.21 9.06
N ARG A 61 13.88 -19.38 8.40
CA ARG A 61 12.85 -20.40 8.64
C ARG A 61 12.86 -20.94 10.06
N GLN A 62 14.04 -21.14 10.65
CA GLN A 62 14.19 -21.68 12.00
C GLN A 62 13.54 -20.78 13.07
N VAL A 63 13.48 -19.48 12.82
CA VAL A 63 12.85 -18.48 13.71
C VAL A 63 11.45 -18.07 13.23
N GLY A 64 10.86 -18.84 12.32
CA GLY A 64 9.47 -18.67 11.86
C GLY A 64 9.25 -17.51 10.89
N LEU A 65 10.30 -17.01 10.23
CA LEU A 65 10.17 -15.96 9.23
C LEU A 65 9.83 -16.54 7.85
N VAL A 66 8.93 -15.87 7.15
CA VAL A 66 8.50 -16.16 5.77
C VAL A 66 8.54 -14.88 4.93
N ASP A 67 8.62 -15.00 3.60
CA ASP A 67 8.49 -13.84 2.71
C ASP A 67 7.03 -13.42 2.62
N VAL A 68 6.75 -12.14 2.80
CA VAL A 68 5.38 -11.61 2.76
C VAL A 68 4.66 -11.95 1.45
N ARG A 69 5.38 -12.08 0.33
CA ARG A 69 4.77 -12.41 -0.98
C ARG A 69 4.27 -13.84 -1.06
N SER A 70 4.77 -14.75 -0.22
CA SER A 70 4.18 -16.10 -0.08
C SER A 70 2.86 -16.08 0.70
N VAL A 71 2.60 -15.04 1.49
CA VAL A 71 1.37 -14.84 2.27
C VAL A 71 0.36 -14.00 1.50
N VAL A 72 0.82 -12.89 0.94
CA VAL A 72 0.07 -11.89 0.19
C VAL A 72 0.73 -11.74 -1.19
N PRO A 73 0.35 -12.54 -2.21
CA PRO A 73 0.99 -12.51 -3.52
C PRO A 73 0.90 -11.16 -4.25
N SER A 74 -0.09 -10.33 -3.90
CA SER A 74 -0.26 -8.98 -4.44
C SER A 74 0.55 -7.92 -3.68
N ALA A 75 1.29 -8.28 -2.63
CA ALA A 75 2.06 -7.31 -1.84
C ALA A 75 3.10 -6.61 -2.71
N ILE A 76 3.11 -5.29 -2.62
CA ILE A 76 4.19 -4.47 -3.18
C ILE A 76 5.23 -4.31 -2.09
N VAL A 77 6.49 -4.65 -2.39
CA VAL A 77 7.61 -4.52 -1.46
C VAL A 77 8.47 -3.35 -1.89
N ASP A 78 8.57 -2.33 -1.04
CA ASP A 78 9.30 -1.08 -1.25
C ASP A 78 10.11 -0.76 0.02
N LEU A 79 11.04 -1.65 0.39
CA LEU A 79 11.75 -1.56 1.66
C LEU A 79 12.58 -0.27 1.75
N ARG A 80 12.15 0.69 2.58
CA ARG A 80 12.74 2.04 2.65
C ARG A 80 14.17 2.01 3.16
N TYR A 81 14.46 1.11 4.09
CA TYR A 81 15.79 0.91 4.64
C TYR A 81 16.75 0.15 3.70
N ALA A 82 16.29 -0.37 2.56
CA ALA A 82 17.15 -0.92 1.50
C ALA A 82 17.73 0.16 0.57
N THR A 83 17.44 1.43 0.84
CA THR A 83 17.92 2.59 0.08
C THR A 83 18.44 3.65 1.06
N PRO A 84 19.22 4.66 0.62
CA PRO A 84 19.57 5.79 1.48
C PRO A 84 18.41 6.77 1.71
N HIS A 85 17.24 6.57 1.09
CA HIS A 85 16.06 7.42 1.25
C HIS A 85 15.25 6.99 2.48
N ASN A 86 15.84 7.22 3.66
CA ASN A 86 15.24 7.00 4.98
C ASN A 86 15.83 8.02 5.97
N PHE A 87 15.30 8.08 7.19
CA PHE A 87 15.69 9.08 8.19
C PHE A 87 17.16 9.03 8.62
N VAL A 88 17.85 7.89 8.46
CA VAL A 88 19.28 7.74 8.78
C VAL A 88 20.17 8.24 7.63
N GLY A 89 19.65 8.27 6.40
CA GLY A 89 20.38 8.73 5.21
C GLY A 89 21.39 7.73 4.65
N ILE A 90 21.38 6.47 5.12
CA ILE A 90 22.24 5.39 4.62
C ILE A 90 21.42 4.15 4.30
N GLN A 91 21.91 3.30 3.40
CA GLN A 91 21.31 2.01 3.14
C GLN A 91 21.64 1.05 4.31
N LEU A 92 20.61 0.52 4.96
CA LEU A 92 20.72 -0.37 6.12
C LEU A 92 20.45 -1.84 5.77
N TYR A 93 19.60 -2.09 4.77
CA TYR A 93 19.35 -3.44 4.25
C TYR A 93 20.16 -3.69 2.98
N PRO A 94 20.68 -4.92 2.77
CA PRO A 94 21.42 -5.25 1.55
C PRO A 94 20.54 -5.16 0.30
N THR A 95 21.17 -4.98 -0.86
CA THR A 95 20.48 -5.11 -2.15
C THR A 95 19.85 -6.51 -2.27
N GLY A 96 18.60 -6.56 -2.71
CA GLY A 96 17.85 -7.82 -2.78
C GLY A 96 17.21 -8.26 -1.46
N ALA A 97 17.23 -7.40 -0.43
CA ALA A 97 16.47 -7.62 0.79
C ALA A 97 14.98 -7.89 0.51
N ARG A 98 14.40 -8.72 1.35
CA ARG A 98 13.03 -9.22 1.25
C ARG A 98 12.25 -8.78 2.47
N CYS A 99 10.96 -8.49 2.28
CA CYS A 99 10.07 -8.26 3.41
C CYS A 99 9.78 -9.61 4.07
N LEU A 100 10.50 -9.90 5.15
CA LEU A 100 10.29 -11.09 5.96
C LEU A 100 9.33 -10.77 7.11
N VAL A 101 8.37 -11.64 7.38
CA VAL A 101 7.42 -11.51 8.49
C VAL A 101 7.36 -12.84 9.23
N HIS A 102 7.07 -12.81 10.53
CA HIS A 102 6.82 -14.03 11.28
C HIS A 102 5.52 -14.66 10.81
N GLU A 103 5.50 -15.99 10.67
CA GLU A 103 4.36 -16.76 10.14
C GLU A 103 3.04 -16.52 10.88
N SER A 104 3.11 -16.10 12.15
CA SER A 104 1.93 -15.72 12.94
C SER A 104 1.16 -14.51 12.39
N LEU A 105 1.78 -13.68 11.55
CA LEU A 105 1.10 -12.58 10.85
C LEU A 105 0.34 -13.05 9.61
N ALA A 106 0.55 -14.28 9.14
CA ALA A 106 0.18 -14.69 7.80
C ALA A 106 -1.34 -14.55 7.54
N ASP A 107 -2.16 -15.08 8.44
CA ASP A 107 -3.61 -15.05 8.29
C ASP A 107 -4.17 -13.62 8.42
N GLY A 108 -3.59 -12.81 9.30
CA GLY A 108 -3.98 -11.42 9.47
C GLY A 108 -3.67 -10.57 8.24
N LEU A 109 -2.45 -10.68 7.70
CA LEU A 109 -2.05 -9.96 6.48
C LEU A 109 -2.86 -10.43 5.26
N ARG A 110 -3.17 -11.72 5.15
CA ARG A 110 -4.04 -12.25 4.08
C ARG A 110 -5.45 -11.65 4.17
N THR A 111 -6.00 -11.55 5.38
CA THR A 111 -7.32 -10.95 5.64
C THR A 111 -7.33 -9.46 5.32
N ALA A 112 -6.31 -8.72 5.78
CA ALA A 112 -6.18 -7.29 5.48
C ALA A 112 -6.06 -7.02 3.98
N ALA A 113 -5.21 -7.77 3.27
CA ALA A 113 -5.10 -7.68 1.82
C ALA A 113 -6.41 -8.03 1.12
N ALA A 114 -7.13 -9.05 1.59
CA ALA A 114 -8.42 -9.41 1.03
C ALA A 114 -9.48 -8.31 1.18
N ALA A 115 -9.50 -7.62 2.33
CA ALA A 115 -10.39 -6.48 2.55
C ALA A 115 -10.08 -5.33 1.58
N LEU A 116 -8.80 -4.99 1.38
CA LEU A 116 -8.35 -3.89 0.50
C LEU A 116 -8.60 -4.16 -0.99
N ARG A 117 -8.53 -5.41 -1.43
CA ARG A 117 -8.84 -5.77 -2.82
C ARG A 117 -10.24 -5.32 -3.26
N THR A 118 -11.20 -5.25 -2.33
CA THR A 118 -12.57 -4.82 -2.64
C THR A 118 -12.67 -3.34 -3.03
N SER A 119 -11.74 -2.50 -2.55
CA SER A 119 -11.63 -1.09 -2.93
C SER A 119 -10.60 -0.84 -4.04
N GLY A 120 -9.99 -1.90 -4.59
CA GLY A 120 -8.90 -1.78 -5.56
C GLY A 120 -7.56 -1.35 -4.94
N ASP A 121 -7.47 -1.34 -3.61
CA ASP A 121 -6.25 -0.98 -2.89
C ASP A 121 -5.33 -2.20 -2.74
N THR A 122 -4.03 -1.93 -2.65
CA THR A 122 -2.96 -2.92 -2.47
C THR A 122 -2.05 -2.50 -1.32
N LEU A 123 -1.64 -3.45 -0.48
CA LEU A 123 -0.67 -3.18 0.59
C LEU A 123 0.74 -2.98 0.00
N VAL A 124 1.38 -1.89 0.43
CA VAL A 124 2.79 -1.61 0.18
C VAL A 124 3.54 -1.74 1.49
N PHE A 125 4.59 -2.55 1.51
CA PHE A 125 5.42 -2.82 2.69
C PHE A 125 6.71 -2.01 2.61
N TRP A 126 6.92 -1.14 3.59
CA TRP A 126 8.08 -0.27 3.73
C TRP A 126 9.10 -0.78 4.75
N ASP A 127 8.63 -1.46 5.78
CA ASP A 127 9.48 -2.26 6.67
C ASP A 127 8.74 -3.48 7.22
N CYS A 128 9.50 -4.52 7.55
CA CYS A 128 9.01 -5.81 8.02
C CYS A 128 9.93 -6.31 9.15
N TYR A 129 10.49 -7.52 9.07
CA TYR A 129 11.55 -7.92 9.99
C TYR A 129 12.78 -7.01 9.85
N ARG A 130 13.19 -6.42 10.97
CA ARG A 130 14.39 -5.58 11.10
C ARG A 130 15.43 -6.34 11.93
N PRO A 131 16.59 -6.71 11.37
CA PRO A 131 17.65 -7.35 12.16
C PRO A 131 18.06 -6.48 13.35
N HIS A 132 18.39 -7.10 14.48
CA HIS A 132 18.78 -6.40 15.71
C HIS A 132 19.96 -5.43 15.46
N SER A 133 20.93 -5.87 14.66
CA SER A 133 22.08 -5.05 14.24
C SER A 133 21.67 -3.75 13.52
N VAL A 134 20.57 -3.77 12.76
CA VAL A 134 20.02 -2.57 12.11
C VAL A 134 19.38 -1.63 13.12
N GLN A 135 18.62 -2.16 14.10
CA GLN A 135 18.05 -1.34 15.18
C GLN A 135 19.14 -0.64 16.00
N GLN A 136 20.23 -1.35 16.30
CA GLN A 136 21.41 -0.77 16.96
C GLN A 136 22.01 0.36 16.11
N THR A 137 22.23 0.11 14.82
CA THR A 137 22.79 1.12 13.90
C THR A 137 21.89 2.36 13.79
N MET A 138 20.57 2.19 13.70
CA MET A 138 19.62 3.31 13.67
C MET A 138 19.74 4.17 14.92
N PHE A 139 19.75 3.54 16.10
CA PHE A 139 19.82 4.26 17.38
C PHE A 139 21.20 4.92 17.60
N GLU A 140 22.29 4.28 17.18
CA GLU A 140 23.63 4.89 17.21
C GLU A 140 23.71 6.18 16.37
N LYS A 141 22.98 6.24 15.26
CA LYS A 141 22.95 7.41 14.37
C LYS A 141 21.95 8.47 14.81
N VAL A 142 20.81 8.06 15.37
CA VAL A 142 19.72 8.93 15.83
C VAL A 142 19.31 8.50 17.24
N PRO A 143 20.05 8.92 18.29
CA PRO A 143 19.86 8.45 19.67
C PRO A 143 18.74 9.23 20.38
N ASP A 144 17.58 9.37 19.73
CA ASP A 144 16.38 9.96 20.33
C ASP A 144 15.32 8.88 20.54
N PRO A 145 15.05 8.44 21.78
CA PRO A 145 14.07 7.40 22.08
C PRO A 145 12.62 7.82 21.79
N ALA A 146 12.35 9.10 21.55
CA ALA A 146 11.05 9.54 21.06
C ALA A 146 10.84 9.21 19.57
N TRP A 147 11.92 8.95 18.83
CA TRP A 147 11.93 8.76 17.38
C TRP A 147 12.38 7.35 16.98
N VAL A 148 13.35 6.79 17.69
CA VAL A 148 13.94 5.48 17.41
C VAL A 148 13.94 4.65 18.68
N ALA A 149 13.27 3.50 18.67
CA ALA A 149 13.25 2.60 19.81
C ALA A 149 14.69 2.25 20.26
N ALA A 150 14.98 2.43 21.55
CA ALA A 150 16.28 2.04 22.09
C ALA A 150 16.45 0.51 21.97
N PRO A 151 17.56 0.02 21.41
CA PRO A 151 17.81 -1.41 21.32
C PRO A 151 17.92 -2.00 22.73
N GLY A 152 17.28 -3.15 22.93
CA GLY A 152 17.27 -3.86 24.21
C GLY A 152 17.85 -5.28 24.11
N PRO A 153 17.91 -6.04 25.22
CA PRO A 153 18.44 -7.40 25.22
C PRO A 153 17.48 -8.44 24.61
N TYR A 154 16.36 -8.00 24.03
CA TYR A 154 15.28 -8.85 23.52
C TYR A 154 14.73 -8.29 22.23
N SER A 155 14.35 -9.18 21.30
CA SER A 155 13.60 -8.81 20.12
C SER A 155 12.11 -8.64 20.46
N ARG A 156 11.53 -7.54 19.95
CA ARG A 156 10.10 -7.21 19.95
C ARG A 156 9.75 -6.60 18.60
N SER A 157 8.46 -6.44 18.32
CA SER A 157 7.95 -5.72 17.15
C SER A 157 8.65 -6.18 15.84
N HIS A 158 9.22 -5.25 15.07
CA HIS A 158 10.03 -5.50 13.87
C HIS A 158 11.17 -6.48 14.08
N GLU A 159 11.90 -6.41 15.20
CA GLU A 159 13.01 -7.33 15.49
C GLU A 159 12.57 -8.77 15.73
N SER A 160 11.30 -8.98 16.06
CA SER A 160 10.70 -10.32 16.17
C SER A 160 9.94 -10.75 14.90
N GLY A 161 9.99 -9.92 13.85
CA GLY A 161 9.24 -10.07 12.61
C GLY A 161 7.73 -9.97 12.80
N ARG A 162 7.24 -9.41 13.91
CA ARG A 162 5.81 -9.40 14.28
C ARG A 162 5.13 -8.05 14.07
N SER A 163 5.81 -7.14 13.38
CA SER A 163 5.27 -5.84 13.01
C SER A 163 5.63 -5.52 11.57
N VAL A 164 4.82 -4.65 10.97
CA VAL A 164 5.00 -4.19 9.60
C VAL A 164 4.72 -2.70 9.52
N ASP A 165 5.48 -2.00 8.70
CA ASP A 165 5.23 -0.63 8.30
C ASP A 165 4.68 -0.63 6.89
N VAL A 166 3.44 -0.16 6.75
CA VAL A 166 2.68 -0.29 5.50
C VAL A 166 1.96 0.99 5.10
N THR A 167 1.72 1.10 3.80
CA THR A 167 0.78 2.06 3.22
C THR A 167 -0.10 1.37 2.17
N LEU A 168 -0.93 2.16 1.48
CA LEU A 168 -1.78 1.69 0.39
C LEU A 168 -1.29 2.25 -0.95
N ALA A 169 -1.38 1.43 -1.98
CA ALA A 169 -1.37 1.86 -3.37
C ALA A 169 -2.71 1.56 -4.02
N THR A 170 -3.14 2.42 -4.94
CA THR A 170 -4.41 2.30 -5.65
C THR A 170 -4.26 2.72 -7.10
N HIS A 171 -5.17 2.27 -7.96
CA HIS A 171 -5.17 2.73 -9.35
C HIS A 171 -5.67 4.17 -9.42
N GLN A 172 -4.78 5.12 -9.74
CA GLN A 172 -5.11 6.53 -9.87
C GLN A 172 -4.65 7.07 -11.23
N PRO A 173 -5.58 7.46 -12.13
CA PRO A 173 -5.24 8.19 -13.34
C PRO A 173 -4.48 9.48 -13.02
N GLY A 174 -3.44 9.79 -13.80
CA GLY A 174 -2.65 10.99 -13.58
C GLY A 174 -1.82 10.96 -12.29
N CYS A 175 -1.46 9.78 -11.77
CA CYS A 175 -0.60 9.68 -10.59
C CYS A 175 0.69 10.52 -10.76
N PRO A 176 0.98 11.42 -9.80
CA PRO A 176 2.24 12.16 -9.74
C PRO A 176 3.44 11.21 -9.78
N VAL A 177 4.51 11.62 -10.47
CA VAL A 177 5.66 10.74 -10.76
C VAL A 177 6.30 10.19 -9.47
N ASP A 178 6.41 11.03 -8.45
CA ASP A 178 6.95 10.74 -7.12
C ASP A 178 6.09 9.78 -6.29
N ARG A 179 4.80 9.61 -6.63
CA ARG A 179 3.89 8.66 -5.97
C ARG A 179 3.63 7.39 -6.78
N ARG A 180 4.19 7.27 -7.98
CA ARG A 180 4.03 6.07 -8.80
C ARG A 180 4.77 4.91 -8.15
N ILE A 181 4.08 3.80 -8.00
CA ILE A 181 4.67 2.55 -7.56
C ILE A 181 4.10 1.42 -8.38
N THR A 182 4.96 0.66 -9.05
CA THR A 182 4.54 -0.33 -10.06
C THR A 182 3.63 0.30 -11.13
N ASN A 183 2.40 -0.18 -11.29
CA ASN A 183 1.35 0.39 -12.14
C ASN A 183 0.24 1.11 -11.33
N GLN A 184 0.50 1.44 -10.07
CA GLN A 184 -0.41 2.07 -9.13
C GLN A 184 0.17 3.39 -8.59
N CYS A 185 -0.61 4.05 -7.74
CA CYS A 185 -0.24 5.27 -7.04
C CYS A 185 -0.29 5.04 -5.54
N LEU A 186 0.80 5.31 -4.82
CA LEU A 186 0.79 5.42 -3.36
C LEU A 186 -0.29 6.41 -2.95
N VAL A 187 -1.12 6.12 -1.95
CA VAL A 187 -2.12 7.10 -1.47
C VAL A 187 -1.45 8.15 -0.59
N ASP A 188 -1.97 9.38 -0.60
CA ASP A 188 -1.49 10.43 0.30
C ASP A 188 -1.90 10.15 1.75
N MET A 189 -0.93 10.09 2.65
CA MET A 189 -1.14 9.83 4.08
C MET A 189 -0.91 11.08 4.94
N GLY A 190 -0.68 12.25 4.34
CA GLY A 190 -0.58 13.55 5.00
C GLY A 190 0.80 13.86 5.60
N THR A 191 1.61 12.83 5.84
CA THR A 191 3.05 12.93 6.10
C THR A 191 3.74 11.82 5.32
N ASP A 192 5.06 11.92 5.15
CA ASP A 192 5.85 10.78 4.68
C ASP A 192 6.05 9.75 5.81
N PHE A 193 6.58 8.59 5.43
CA PHE A 193 7.14 7.57 6.32
C PHE A 193 8.28 8.14 7.19
N ASP A 194 8.46 7.63 8.40
CA ASP A 194 9.47 8.11 9.37
C ASP A 194 9.42 9.62 9.67
N SER A 195 8.25 10.24 9.49
CA SER A 195 8.03 11.63 9.89
C SER A 195 7.88 11.72 11.41
N PHE A 196 8.83 12.35 12.10
CA PHE A 196 8.78 12.53 13.57
C PHE A 196 7.94 13.73 14.03
N THR A 197 6.86 14.03 13.31
CA THR A 197 5.96 15.16 13.60
C THR A 197 4.67 14.67 14.26
N PRO A 198 3.97 15.51 15.06
CA PRO A 198 2.68 15.11 15.66
C PRO A 198 1.63 14.65 14.64
N GLN A 199 1.69 15.19 13.41
CA GLN A 199 0.82 14.82 12.30
C GLN A 199 1.02 13.37 11.84
N ALA A 200 2.15 12.74 12.16
CA ALA A 200 2.42 11.35 11.81
C ALA A 200 1.76 10.34 12.77
N THR A 201 1.25 10.79 13.92
CA THR A 201 0.55 9.90 14.85
C THR A 201 -0.71 9.30 14.20
N ALA A 202 -1.04 8.07 14.56
CA ALA A 202 -2.03 7.26 13.84
C ALA A 202 -3.40 7.94 13.71
N PHE A 203 -3.80 8.69 14.74
CA PHE A 203 -5.11 9.32 14.83
C PHE A 203 -5.08 10.86 14.71
N ALA A 204 -3.96 11.44 14.30
CA ALA A 204 -3.86 12.89 14.08
C ALA A 204 -4.90 13.39 13.06
N THR A 205 -5.57 14.49 13.41
CA THR A 205 -6.51 15.20 12.54
C THR A 205 -6.09 16.65 12.29
N GLU A 206 -5.51 17.31 13.30
CA GLU A 206 -4.98 18.66 13.18
C GLU A 206 -3.79 18.70 12.21
N GLY A 207 -3.86 19.59 11.20
CA GLY A 207 -2.84 19.70 10.16
C GLY A 207 -2.79 18.54 9.16
N VAL A 208 -3.66 17.52 9.29
CA VAL A 208 -3.73 16.38 8.36
C VAL A 208 -4.91 16.57 7.40
N PRO A 209 -4.71 16.58 6.07
CA PRO A 209 -5.81 16.70 5.11
C PRO A 209 -6.88 15.63 5.31
N VAL A 210 -8.16 15.99 5.15
CA VAL A 210 -9.29 15.05 5.36
C VAL A 210 -9.17 13.80 4.47
N ALA A 211 -8.64 13.95 3.25
CA ALA A 211 -8.38 12.81 2.36
C ALA A 211 -7.36 11.83 2.96
N ALA A 212 -6.26 12.34 3.53
CA ALA A 212 -5.25 11.53 4.21
C ALA A 212 -5.83 10.84 5.46
N GLN A 213 -6.64 11.55 6.26
CA GLN A 213 -7.33 10.94 7.41
C GLN A 213 -8.19 9.74 7.00
N ARG A 214 -8.96 9.87 5.89
CA ARG A 214 -9.73 8.76 5.33
C ARG A 214 -8.84 7.61 4.84
N ASN A 215 -7.71 7.91 4.22
CA ASN A 215 -6.76 6.89 3.75
C ASN A 215 -6.18 6.10 4.92
N ARG A 216 -5.74 6.78 5.99
CA ARG A 216 -5.29 6.14 7.24
C ARG A 216 -6.39 5.30 7.89
N ALA A 217 -7.63 5.79 7.90
CA ALA A 217 -8.77 5.04 8.42
C ALA A 217 -9.04 3.76 7.62
N ARG A 218 -8.94 3.81 6.28
CA ARG A 218 -9.06 2.60 5.42
C ARG A 218 -7.95 1.60 5.73
N LEU A 219 -6.71 2.05 5.80
CA LEU A 219 -5.57 1.19 6.15
C LEU A 219 -5.78 0.52 7.51
N ARG A 220 -6.08 1.30 8.55
CA ARG A 220 -6.35 0.77 9.89
C ARG A 220 -7.49 -0.23 9.90
N ALA A 221 -8.62 0.08 9.26
CA ALA A 221 -9.76 -0.82 9.22
C ALA A 221 -9.41 -2.17 8.58
N ALA A 222 -8.65 -2.17 7.49
CA ALA A 222 -8.20 -3.41 6.84
C ALA A 222 -7.24 -4.20 7.73
N MET A 223 -6.24 -3.54 8.33
CA MET A 223 -5.28 -4.19 9.20
C MET A 223 -5.95 -4.77 10.47
N SER A 224 -6.86 -4.02 11.09
CA SER A 224 -7.64 -4.47 12.24
C SER A 224 -8.62 -5.60 11.90
N ALA A 225 -9.15 -5.67 10.68
CA ALA A 225 -9.93 -6.82 10.23
C ALA A 225 -9.10 -8.12 10.22
N GLY A 226 -7.79 -8.01 10.00
CA GLY A 226 -6.83 -9.11 10.15
C GLY A 226 -6.33 -9.33 11.59
N GLY A 227 -6.82 -8.58 12.57
CA GLY A 227 -6.37 -8.66 13.96
C GLY A 227 -5.04 -7.96 14.23
N LEU A 228 -4.54 -7.11 13.32
CA LEU A 228 -3.36 -6.29 13.56
C LEU A 228 -3.76 -4.95 14.21
N SER A 229 -2.97 -4.53 15.19
CA SER A 229 -3.20 -3.31 15.97
C SER A 229 -2.29 -2.19 15.50
N VAL A 230 -2.85 -0.99 15.32
CA VAL A 230 -2.04 0.18 14.96
C VAL A 230 -1.25 0.66 16.18
N TYR A 231 0.01 1.04 16.02
CA TYR A 231 0.74 1.79 17.04
C TYR A 231 0.31 3.26 17.02
N SER A 232 -0.03 3.83 18.17
CA SER A 232 -0.63 5.18 18.21
C SER A 232 0.34 6.28 17.76
N GLY A 233 1.65 6.07 17.92
CA GLY A 233 2.69 7.03 17.55
C GLY A 233 2.89 7.18 16.04
N GLU A 234 2.47 6.20 15.24
CA GLU A 234 2.85 6.11 13.82
C GLU A 234 1.68 5.59 12.99
N TRP A 235 1.25 6.31 11.95
CA TRP A 235 0.11 5.88 11.14
C TRP A 235 0.36 4.63 10.28
N TRP A 236 1.62 4.33 9.98
CA TRP A 236 2.05 3.24 9.11
C TRP A 236 2.30 1.92 9.86
N HIS A 237 2.50 1.97 11.17
CA HIS A 237 3.00 0.84 11.96
C HIS A 237 1.86 -0.03 12.52
N PHE A 238 1.96 -1.33 12.28
CA PHE A 238 0.99 -2.32 12.75
C PHE A 238 1.66 -3.53 13.41
N ASP A 239 1.20 -3.84 14.61
CA ASP A 239 1.61 -4.98 15.41
C ASP A 239 0.68 -6.17 15.23
N GLY A 240 1.26 -7.35 15.07
CA GLY A 240 0.57 -8.63 15.24
C GLY A 240 0.48 -9.05 16.71
N ALA A 241 -0.25 -10.14 16.96
CA ALA A 241 -0.40 -10.67 18.32
C ALA A 241 0.97 -10.98 18.97
N GLY A 242 1.17 -10.44 20.17
CA GLY A 242 2.38 -10.63 20.96
C GLY A 242 3.64 -9.97 20.38
N ALA A 243 3.50 -8.91 19.58
CA ALA A 243 4.63 -8.11 19.10
C ALA A 243 5.46 -7.50 20.26
N ASP A 244 4.82 -7.15 21.37
CA ASP A 244 5.43 -6.59 22.58
C ASP A 244 6.14 -7.63 23.48
N VAL A 245 5.85 -8.92 23.27
CA VAL A 245 6.43 -10.02 24.05
C VAL A 245 7.94 -10.12 23.78
N ALA A 246 8.73 -10.08 24.86
CA ALA A 246 10.18 -10.22 24.79
C ALA A 246 10.58 -11.63 24.30
N ARG A 247 11.46 -11.68 23.29
CA ARG A 247 12.01 -12.92 22.73
C ARG A 247 13.55 -12.84 22.67
N PRO A 248 14.25 -13.98 22.59
CA PRO A 248 15.69 -13.97 22.28
C PRO A 248 15.96 -13.14 21.03
N ILE A 249 17.12 -12.46 21.00
CA ILE A 249 17.53 -11.66 19.86
C ILE A 249 17.59 -12.53 18.59
N ILE A 250 16.96 -12.05 17.53
CA ILE A 250 17.05 -12.63 16.19
C ILE A 250 17.82 -11.65 15.29
N ASP A 251 18.91 -12.11 14.71
CA ASP A 251 19.75 -11.33 13.79
C ASP A 251 20.10 -12.19 12.56
N VAL A 252 19.09 -12.48 11.74
CA VAL A 252 19.22 -13.32 10.54
C VAL A 252 19.22 -12.46 9.28
N PRO A 253 19.86 -12.91 8.18
CA PRO A 253 19.85 -12.16 6.93
C PRO A 253 18.44 -11.96 6.36
N VAL A 254 18.18 -10.78 5.79
CA VAL A 254 16.91 -10.41 5.13
C VAL A 254 16.85 -10.79 3.65
N THR A 255 17.83 -11.54 3.14
CA THR A 255 17.91 -12.01 1.74
C THR A 255 17.39 -13.43 1.55
#